data_AF-A0A7J7G9U3-F1
#
_entry.id   AF-A0A7J7G9U3-F1
#
_cell.length_a   1.000
_cell.length_b   1.000
_cell.length_c   1.000
_cell.angle_alpha   90.00
_cell.angle_beta   90.00
_cell.angle_gamma   90.00
#
_symmetry.space_group_name_H-M   'P 1'
#
loop_
_entity.id
_entity.type
_entity.pdbx_description
1 polymer ?
#
loop_
_entity_poly.entity_id
_entity_poly.type
_entity_poly.pdbx_seq_one_letter_code
_entity_poly.pdbx_strand_id
1 'polypeptide(L)'
;MVVCFSTLCFTSLVMTVSRMVTPPPNIDDYSPSSTIITFDCPVPLLRGPLPAGSADDPSAGPFVLAFRDAQSWTSAYKACESKLTEQCEAGARIGCAISASSKCKPPWWKSLFSRGKTDFADREKCEEREMAVCLEASKASCSKFATDKCLPVFRDARIALKDRKVNWKEASKLIFWASLPFSASERSVGFDLIGLGQLGTWVEFEDRIEVTNYRGSDILGTFTDS
;
A
#
# COMPACT_ATOMS: atom_id res chain seq x y z
N MET A 1 -34.13 24.46 -32.23
CA MET A 1 -34.76 25.38 -33.20
C MET A 1 -34.86 26.72 -32.49
N VAL A 2 -33.97 27.66 -32.81
CA VAL A 2 -33.97 29.02 -32.24
C VAL A 2 -33.93 29.97 -33.43
N VAL A 3 -34.91 30.86 -33.49
CA VAL A 3 -35.15 31.83 -34.56
C VAL A 3 -34.87 33.23 -34.00
N CYS A 4 -34.01 33.98 -34.71
CA CYS A 4 -33.83 35.44 -34.89
C CYS A 4 -34.02 36.44 -33.70
N PHE A 5 -33.26 37.53 -33.59
CA PHE A 5 -33.25 38.68 -34.54
C PHE A 5 -32.02 39.60 -34.41
N SER A 6 -31.56 40.12 -35.57
CA SER A 6 -30.75 41.33 -35.78
C SER A 6 -31.42 42.58 -35.18
N THR A 7 -30.77 43.72 -34.90
CA THR A 7 -30.33 44.75 -35.89
C THR A 7 -29.57 45.90 -35.19
N LEU A 8 -28.86 46.68 -36.00
CA LEU A 8 -27.78 47.67 -35.82
C LEU A 8 -28.10 49.04 -35.16
N CYS A 9 -26.99 49.76 -34.86
CA CYS A 9 -26.68 51.16 -35.23
C CYS A 9 -26.76 52.26 -34.14
N PHE A 10 -25.62 52.92 -33.80
CA PHE A 10 -25.31 54.32 -34.18
C PHE A 10 -23.97 54.81 -33.60
N THR A 11 -23.28 55.62 -34.40
CA THR A 11 -22.00 56.33 -34.20
C THR A 11 -22.09 57.49 -33.19
N SER A 12 -21.01 57.78 -32.43
CA SER A 12 -20.34 59.10 -32.50
C SER A 12 -19.04 59.22 -31.69
N LEU A 13 -18.07 59.82 -32.38
CA LEU A 13 -16.92 60.67 -32.04
C LEU A 13 -16.48 60.92 -30.57
N VAL A 14 -15.16 60.90 -30.43
CA VAL A 14 -14.29 61.08 -29.27
C VAL A 14 -14.11 62.56 -28.89
N MET A 15 -14.02 62.90 -27.60
CA MET A 15 -13.17 64.01 -27.13
C MET A 15 -12.36 63.59 -25.91
N THR A 16 -11.05 63.69 -26.08
CA THR A 16 -9.97 63.35 -25.15
C THR A 16 -9.72 64.53 -24.20
N VAL A 17 -9.50 64.24 -22.90
CA VAL A 17 -8.80 65.14 -21.97
C VAL A 17 -7.59 64.39 -21.40
N SER A 18 -6.49 65.13 -21.29
CA SER A 18 -5.10 64.68 -21.22
C SER A 18 -4.72 63.75 -20.07
N ARG A 19 -3.89 62.79 -20.45
CA ARG A 19 -3.12 61.84 -19.65
C ARG A 19 -2.21 62.54 -18.64
N MET A 20 -2.33 62.20 -17.35
CA MET A 20 -1.13 61.90 -16.58
C MET A 20 -0.72 60.48 -17.00
N VAL A 21 0.40 60.36 -17.73
CA VAL A 21 0.97 59.05 -18.05
C VAL A 21 1.57 58.51 -16.75
N THR A 22 0.76 57.77 -16.00
CA THR A 22 1.28 56.71 -15.15
C THR A 22 1.96 55.71 -16.09
N PRO A 23 3.21 55.28 -15.83
CA PRO A 23 3.79 54.18 -16.59
C PRO A 23 2.79 53.02 -16.55
N PRO A 24 2.60 52.28 -17.66
CA PRO A 24 1.68 51.17 -17.68
C PRO A 24 2.01 50.26 -16.49
N PRO A 25 1.02 49.83 -15.68
CA PRO A 25 1.29 48.84 -14.66
C PRO A 25 1.97 47.68 -15.38
N ASN A 26 3.15 47.30 -14.90
CA ASN A 26 3.87 46.17 -15.47
C ASN A 26 2.92 44.97 -15.36
N ILE A 27 2.37 44.56 -16.51
CA ILE A 27 1.29 43.58 -16.62
C ILE A 27 1.79 42.18 -16.30
N ASP A 28 3.11 42.01 -16.34
CA ASP A 28 3.81 40.77 -16.11
C ASP A 28 4.32 40.76 -14.67
N ASP A 29 3.82 39.81 -13.90
CA ASP A 29 4.27 39.58 -12.53
C ASP A 29 5.66 38.92 -12.55
N TYR A 30 6.71 39.74 -12.57
CA TYR A 30 8.10 39.32 -12.47
C TYR A 30 8.54 39.04 -11.01
N SER A 31 7.62 38.85 -10.07
CA SER A 31 7.94 38.48 -8.69
C SER A 31 8.70 37.14 -8.65
N PRO A 32 9.71 36.97 -7.76
CA PRO A 32 10.36 35.67 -7.57
C PRO A 32 9.38 34.52 -7.36
N SER A 33 8.23 34.78 -6.72
CA SER A 33 7.16 33.79 -6.53
C SER A 33 6.54 33.25 -7.81
N SER A 34 6.58 33.99 -8.94
CA SER A 34 6.06 33.52 -10.23
C SER A 34 7.01 32.57 -10.97
N THR A 35 8.27 32.49 -10.52
CA THR A 35 9.30 31.58 -11.08
C THR A 35 9.62 30.39 -10.18
N ILE A 36 9.07 30.35 -8.96
CA ILE A 36 9.30 29.24 -8.02
C ILE A 36 8.38 28.08 -8.37
N ILE A 37 8.97 27.02 -8.92
CA ILE A 37 8.35 25.70 -8.98
C ILE A 37 8.54 25.07 -7.60
N THR A 38 7.48 24.99 -6.81
CA THR A 38 7.52 24.24 -5.55
C THR A 38 7.52 22.75 -5.90
N PHE A 39 8.52 22.03 -5.40
CA PHE A 39 8.46 20.59 -5.38
C PHE A 39 7.61 20.16 -4.20
N ASP A 40 6.76 19.17 -4.42
CA ASP A 40 6.06 18.53 -3.32
C ASP A 40 7.08 18.00 -2.30
N CYS A 41 6.76 18.14 -1.01
CA CYS A 41 7.59 17.54 0.02
C CYS A 41 7.75 16.04 -0.25
N PRO A 42 8.97 15.49 -0.11
CA PRO A 42 9.21 14.10 -0.39
C PRO A 42 8.30 13.23 0.47
N VAL A 43 7.66 12.23 -0.15
CA VAL A 43 6.82 11.28 0.57
C VAL A 43 7.68 10.61 1.64
N PRO A 44 7.29 10.68 2.93
CA PRO A 44 8.08 10.07 3.99
C PRO A 44 8.20 8.57 3.76
N LEU A 45 9.39 8.02 4.03
CA LEU A 45 9.65 6.60 3.86
C LEU A 45 8.70 5.78 4.75
N LEU A 46 8.12 4.73 4.17
CA LEU A 46 7.24 3.80 4.90
C LEU A 46 7.96 3.08 6.04
N ARG A 47 9.27 2.92 5.92
CA ARG A 47 10.13 2.25 6.90
C ARG A 47 11.34 3.12 7.21
N GLY A 48 11.68 3.21 8.49
CA GLY A 48 12.89 3.87 8.99
C GLY A 48 13.91 2.85 9.50
N PRO A 49 15.18 3.26 9.65
CA PRO A 49 16.21 2.41 10.23
C PRO A 49 15.99 2.22 11.74
N LEU A 50 16.13 0.98 12.21
CA LEU A 50 16.25 0.60 13.61
C LEU A 50 17.55 -0.17 13.82
N PRO A 51 18.21 -0.09 14.99
CA PRO A 51 19.33 -0.96 15.31
C PRO A 51 18.94 -2.43 15.14
N ALA A 52 19.78 -3.18 14.44
CA ALA A 52 19.61 -4.61 14.26
C ALA A 52 19.74 -5.33 15.62
N GLY A 53 18.84 -6.26 15.89
CA GLY A 53 18.88 -7.09 17.09
C GLY A 53 19.80 -8.30 16.93
N SER A 54 20.05 -9.02 18.02
CA SER A 54 20.86 -10.25 18.02
C SER A 54 20.29 -11.39 17.16
N ALA A 55 18.99 -11.34 16.85
CA ALA A 55 18.30 -12.29 15.98
C ALA A 55 18.39 -11.92 14.48
N ASP A 56 18.92 -10.75 14.15
CA ASP A 56 19.07 -10.29 12.78
C ASP A 56 20.41 -10.75 12.19
N ASP A 57 20.46 -10.90 10.86
CA ASP A 57 21.67 -11.33 10.17
C ASP A 57 22.78 -10.27 10.32
N PRO A 58 23.90 -10.58 10.98
CA PRO A 58 24.98 -9.61 11.19
C PRO A 58 25.63 -9.16 9.88
N SER A 59 25.50 -9.94 8.79
CA SER A 59 26.05 -9.57 7.47
C SER A 59 25.22 -8.50 6.74
N ALA A 60 23.96 -8.30 7.13
CA ALA A 60 23.07 -7.30 6.53
C ALA A 60 23.35 -5.86 7.02
N GLY A 61 24.22 -5.71 8.03
CA GLY A 61 24.63 -4.44 8.59
C GLY A 61 23.96 -4.11 9.93
N PRO A 62 24.32 -2.96 10.53
CA PRO A 62 23.91 -2.62 11.90
C PRO A 62 22.46 -2.14 12.02
N PHE A 63 21.73 -2.00 10.90
CA PHE A 63 20.37 -1.47 10.89
C PHE A 63 19.41 -2.32 10.06
N VAL A 64 18.17 -2.41 10.53
CA VAL A 64 17.04 -3.02 9.84
C VAL A 64 15.96 -1.98 9.54
N LEU A 65 15.23 -2.14 8.42
CA LEU A 65 14.14 -1.24 8.07
C LEU A 65 12.82 -1.70 8.71
N ALA A 66 12.20 -0.82 9.50
CA ALA A 66 10.96 -1.10 10.21
C ALA A 66 9.90 -0.02 9.99
N PHE A 67 8.63 -0.44 9.97
CA PHE A 67 7.49 0.46 10.09
C PHE A 67 7.51 1.12 11.46
N ARG A 68 7.05 2.38 11.51
CA ARG A 68 7.02 3.18 12.75
C ARG A 68 6.16 2.56 13.86
N ASP A 69 5.08 1.89 13.49
CA ASP A 69 4.15 1.23 14.41
C ASP A 69 3.20 0.27 13.66
N ALA A 70 2.39 -0.47 14.41
CA ALA A 70 1.43 -1.44 13.88
C ALA A 70 0.42 -0.81 12.92
N GLN A 71 0.01 0.44 13.17
CA GLN A 71 -0.96 1.14 12.33
C GLN A 71 -0.33 1.49 10.98
N SER A 72 0.91 1.97 10.99
CA SER A 72 1.69 2.19 9.76
C SER A 72 1.85 0.91 8.96
N TRP A 73 2.22 -0.21 9.59
CA TRP A 73 2.30 -1.51 8.92
C TRP A 73 0.96 -1.95 8.33
N THR A 74 -0.13 -1.87 9.11
CA THR A 74 -1.47 -2.30 8.66
C THR A 74 -1.98 -1.44 7.51
N SER A 75 -1.76 -0.13 7.58
CA SER A 75 -2.15 0.80 6.51
C SER A 75 -1.38 0.52 5.22
N ALA A 76 -0.08 0.23 5.30
CA ALA A 76 0.73 -0.11 4.15
C ALA A 76 0.36 -1.48 3.56
N TYR A 77 0.03 -2.46 4.40
CA TYR A 77 -0.46 -3.77 3.95
C TYR A 77 -1.79 -3.64 3.18
N LYS A 78 -2.77 -2.93 3.75
CA LYS A 78 -4.05 -2.67 3.09
C LYS A 78 -3.89 -1.84 1.82
N ALA A 79 -2.99 -0.87 1.81
CA ALA A 79 -2.69 -0.08 0.61
C ALA A 79 -2.08 -0.96 -0.50
N CYS A 80 -1.19 -1.91 -0.15
CA CYS A 80 -0.68 -2.90 -1.09
C CYS A 80 -1.81 -3.75 -1.67
N GLU A 81 -2.67 -4.31 -0.82
CA GLU A 81 -3.78 -5.16 -1.27
C GLU A 81 -4.75 -4.40 -2.17
N SER A 82 -5.15 -3.19 -1.78
CA SER A 82 -6.01 -2.32 -2.60
C SER A 82 -5.37 -2.05 -3.94
N LYS A 83 -4.08 -1.66 -3.95
CA LYS A 83 -3.40 -1.26 -5.18
C LYS A 83 -3.26 -2.42 -6.16
N LEU A 84 -2.89 -3.61 -5.68
CA LEU A 84 -2.78 -4.80 -6.53
C LEU A 84 -4.14 -5.28 -7.00
N THR A 85 -5.18 -5.18 -6.17
CA THR A 85 -6.56 -5.51 -6.57
C THR A 85 -7.02 -4.58 -7.68
N GLU A 86 -6.86 -3.26 -7.52
CA GLU A 86 -7.20 -2.25 -8.54
C GLU A 86 -6.48 -2.50 -9.87
N GLN A 87 -5.18 -2.77 -9.82
CA GLN A 87 -4.39 -3.05 -11.02
C GLN A 87 -4.81 -4.35 -11.70
N CYS A 88 -5.09 -5.40 -10.91
CA CYS A 88 -5.59 -6.65 -11.43
C CYS A 88 -6.97 -6.48 -12.07
N GLU A 89 -7.90 -5.79 -11.43
CA GLU A 89 -9.23 -5.52 -11.98
C GLU A 89 -9.17 -4.67 -13.25
N ALA A 90 -8.28 -3.68 -13.30
CA ALA A 90 -8.05 -2.90 -14.52
C ALA A 90 -7.54 -3.78 -15.67
N GLY A 91 -6.61 -4.69 -15.39
CA GLY A 91 -6.15 -5.70 -16.36
C GLY A 91 -7.26 -6.68 -16.76
N ALA A 92 -8.07 -7.11 -15.81
CA ALA A 92 -9.20 -8.01 -16.04
C ALA A 92 -10.26 -7.36 -16.94
N ARG A 93 -10.53 -6.05 -16.80
CA ARG A 93 -11.43 -5.32 -17.72
C ARG A 93 -10.99 -5.45 -19.17
N ILE A 94 -9.70 -5.27 -19.44
CA ILE A 94 -9.15 -5.39 -20.79
C ILE A 94 -9.21 -6.85 -21.26
N GLY A 95 -8.77 -7.80 -20.42
CA GLY A 95 -8.78 -9.23 -20.76
C GLY A 95 -10.18 -9.78 -21.00
N CYS A 96 -11.16 -9.38 -20.18
CA CYS A 96 -12.56 -9.76 -20.31
C CYS A 96 -13.20 -9.15 -21.55
N ALA A 97 -12.88 -7.90 -21.91
CA ALA A 97 -13.36 -7.30 -23.16
C ALA A 97 -12.85 -8.08 -24.40
N ILE A 98 -11.57 -8.46 -24.40
CA ILE A 98 -11.00 -9.29 -25.48
C ILE A 98 -11.67 -10.67 -25.52
N SER A 99 -11.84 -11.32 -24.37
CA SER A 99 -12.49 -12.63 -24.28
C SER A 99 -13.94 -12.57 -24.76
N ALA A 100 -14.71 -11.59 -24.29
CA ALA A 100 -16.09 -11.34 -24.73
C ALA A 100 -16.17 -11.13 -26.25
N SER A 101 -15.28 -10.30 -26.80
CA SER A 101 -15.23 -10.05 -28.25
C SER A 101 -14.95 -11.33 -29.04
N SER A 102 -14.03 -12.17 -28.56
CA SER A 102 -13.71 -13.45 -29.21
C SER A 102 -14.86 -14.45 -29.15
N LYS A 103 -15.62 -14.48 -28.05
CA LYS A 103 -16.78 -15.37 -27.87
C LYS A 103 -17.99 -14.93 -28.69
N CYS A 104 -18.22 -13.62 -28.80
CA CYS A 104 -19.38 -13.05 -29.45
C CYS A 104 -19.19 -12.77 -30.96
N LYS A 105 -18.01 -13.07 -31.51
CA LYS A 105 -17.72 -12.87 -32.94
C LYS A 105 -18.60 -13.79 -33.80
N PRO A 106 -19.28 -13.27 -34.85
CA PRO A 106 -19.99 -14.13 -35.78
C PRO A 106 -19.01 -15.04 -36.54
N PRO A 107 -19.41 -16.28 -36.89
CA PRO A 107 -18.61 -17.16 -37.73
C PRO A 107 -18.22 -16.46 -39.05
N TRP A 108 -16.98 -16.69 -39.50
CA TRP A 108 -16.43 -16.04 -40.69
C TRP A 108 -17.28 -16.22 -41.95
N TRP A 109 -17.92 -17.39 -42.11
CA TRP A 109 -18.79 -17.69 -43.25
C TRP A 109 -20.05 -16.82 -43.28
N LYS A 110 -20.58 -16.39 -42.12
CA LYS A 110 -21.71 -15.45 -42.08
C LYS A 110 -21.35 -14.09 -42.68
N SER A 111 -20.09 -13.66 -42.61
CA SER A 111 -19.65 -12.42 -43.25
C SER A 111 -19.47 -12.53 -44.76
N LEU A 112 -19.34 -13.74 -45.30
CA LEU A 112 -19.16 -13.99 -46.75
C LEU A 112 -20.48 -14.30 -47.46
N PHE A 113 -21.40 -14.99 -46.79
CA PHE A 113 -22.65 -15.46 -47.39
C PHE A 113 -23.89 -14.69 -46.92
N SER A 114 -23.82 -13.91 -45.84
CA SER A 114 -24.94 -13.03 -45.48
C SER A 114 -24.94 -11.78 -46.35
N ARG A 115 -26.00 -11.62 -47.14
CA ARG A 115 -26.36 -10.37 -47.82
C ARG A 115 -26.99 -9.33 -46.88
N GLY A 116 -27.12 -9.66 -45.59
CA GLY A 116 -27.69 -8.82 -44.54
C GLY A 116 -26.61 -8.16 -43.68
N LYS A 117 -26.92 -6.97 -43.14
CA LYS A 117 -26.05 -6.26 -42.19
C LYS A 117 -25.80 -7.17 -40.98
N THR A 118 -24.54 -7.32 -40.58
CA THR A 118 -24.20 -7.90 -39.27
C THR A 118 -24.95 -7.14 -38.19
N ASP A 119 -25.68 -7.86 -37.34
CA ASP A 119 -26.38 -7.25 -36.22
C ASP A 119 -25.36 -6.88 -35.14
N PHE A 120 -24.95 -5.61 -35.17
CA PHE A 120 -24.04 -5.04 -34.18
C PHE A 120 -24.68 -4.92 -32.80
N ALA A 121 -26.02 -4.78 -32.72
CA ALA A 121 -26.72 -4.64 -31.45
C ALA A 121 -26.78 -5.98 -30.68
N ASP A 122 -27.01 -7.08 -31.38
CA ASP A 122 -26.98 -8.42 -30.76
C ASP A 122 -25.56 -8.80 -30.30
N ARG A 123 -24.54 -8.38 -31.05
CA ARG A 123 -23.14 -8.57 -30.67
C ARG A 123 -22.79 -7.75 -29.42
N GLU A 124 -23.18 -6.48 -29.37
CA GLU A 124 -22.96 -5.62 -28.21
C GLU A 124 -23.61 -6.19 -26.94
N LYS A 125 -24.87 -6.65 -27.01
CA LYS A 125 -25.55 -7.33 -25.89
C LYS A 125 -24.88 -8.64 -25.47
N CYS A 126 -24.24 -9.35 -26.39
CA CYS A 126 -23.45 -10.54 -26.06
C CYS A 126 -22.17 -10.13 -25.33
N GLU A 127 -21.44 -9.15 -25.88
CA GLU A 127 -20.17 -8.69 -25.33
C GLU A 127 -20.35 -8.09 -23.93
N GLU A 128 -21.42 -7.32 -23.70
CA GLU A 128 -21.76 -6.75 -22.38
C GLU A 128 -22.01 -7.86 -21.34
N ARG A 129 -22.80 -8.87 -21.69
CA ARG A 129 -23.10 -10.01 -20.79
C ARG A 129 -21.85 -10.84 -20.48
N GLU A 130 -21.09 -11.19 -21.51
CA GLU A 130 -19.86 -11.98 -21.33
C GLU A 130 -18.79 -11.21 -20.55
N MET A 131 -18.66 -9.91 -20.78
CA MET A 131 -17.73 -9.06 -20.04
C MET A 131 -18.13 -8.95 -18.56
N ALA A 132 -19.41 -8.73 -18.26
CA ALA A 132 -19.90 -8.63 -16.89
C ALA A 132 -19.66 -9.92 -16.10
N VAL A 133 -19.96 -11.08 -16.68
CA VAL A 133 -19.73 -12.40 -16.04
C VAL A 133 -18.23 -12.63 -15.81
N CYS A 134 -17.40 -12.33 -16.80
CA CYS A 134 -15.94 -12.48 -16.68
C CYS A 134 -15.36 -11.56 -15.59
N LEU A 135 -15.81 -10.30 -15.54
CA LEU A 135 -15.35 -9.34 -14.53
C LEU A 135 -15.72 -9.75 -13.13
N GLU A 136 -16.96 -10.19 -12.91
CA GLU A 136 -17.39 -10.66 -11.59
C GLU A 136 -16.57 -11.87 -11.13
N ALA A 137 -16.35 -12.85 -12.02
CA ALA A 137 -15.50 -14.01 -11.74
C ALA A 137 -14.04 -13.63 -11.43
N SER A 138 -13.54 -12.54 -12.02
CA SER A 138 -12.16 -12.09 -11.83
C SER A 138 -11.90 -11.45 -10.46
N LYS A 139 -12.90 -10.85 -9.80
CA LYS A 139 -12.72 -10.11 -8.53
C LYS A 139 -12.09 -10.97 -7.42
N ALA A 140 -12.61 -12.17 -7.22
CA ALA A 140 -12.07 -13.09 -6.21
C ALA A 140 -10.63 -13.51 -6.53
N SER A 141 -10.32 -13.71 -7.82
CA SER A 141 -8.96 -14.02 -8.27
C SER A 141 -8.00 -12.84 -8.06
N CYS A 142 -8.47 -11.61 -8.29
CA CYS A 142 -7.69 -10.40 -8.06
C CYS A 142 -7.42 -10.15 -6.57
N SER A 143 -8.42 -10.34 -5.71
CA SER A 143 -8.23 -10.25 -4.25
C SER A 143 -7.22 -11.30 -3.78
N LYS A 144 -7.36 -12.55 -4.20
CA LYS A 144 -6.40 -13.61 -3.88
C LYS A 144 -4.98 -13.28 -4.38
N PHE A 145 -4.86 -12.81 -5.62
CA PHE A 145 -3.58 -12.38 -6.19
C PHE A 145 -2.93 -11.27 -5.35
N ALA A 146 -3.72 -10.29 -4.91
CA ALA A 146 -3.23 -9.21 -4.07
C ALA A 146 -2.69 -9.73 -2.73
N THR A 147 -3.44 -10.59 -2.04
CA THR A 147 -3.00 -11.21 -0.79
C THR A 147 -1.75 -12.09 -1.00
N ASP A 148 -1.73 -12.94 -2.03
CA ASP A 148 -0.60 -13.83 -2.33
C ASP A 148 0.70 -13.05 -2.62
N LYS A 149 0.61 -11.82 -3.13
CA LYS A 149 1.76 -10.96 -3.42
C LYS A 149 2.14 -10.04 -2.27
N CYS A 150 1.17 -9.50 -1.53
CA CYS A 150 1.45 -8.61 -0.40
C CYS A 150 1.92 -9.40 0.83
N LEU A 151 1.30 -10.55 1.13
CA LEU A 151 1.56 -11.30 2.36
C LEU A 151 3.03 -11.66 2.57
N PRO A 152 3.77 -12.22 1.59
CA PRO A 152 5.18 -12.59 1.80
C PRO A 152 6.08 -11.40 2.14
N VAL A 153 5.81 -10.23 1.54
CA VAL A 153 6.61 -9.01 1.74
C VAL A 153 6.37 -8.38 3.12
N PHE A 154 5.14 -8.52 3.63
CA PHE A 154 4.72 -7.91 4.88
C PHE A 154 4.83 -8.83 6.09
N ARG A 155 4.82 -10.15 5.89
CA ARG A 155 4.97 -11.18 6.94
C ARG A 155 6.24 -10.95 7.76
N ASP A 156 7.38 -10.78 7.08
CA ASP A 156 8.68 -10.60 7.73
C ASP A 156 9.09 -9.13 7.92
N ALA A 157 8.22 -8.19 7.53
CA ALA A 157 8.49 -6.79 7.71
C ALA A 157 8.51 -6.42 9.20
N ARG A 158 9.49 -5.60 9.60
CA ARG A 158 9.68 -5.19 10.99
C ARG A 158 8.75 -4.06 11.37
N ILE A 159 8.30 -4.07 12.61
CA ILE A 159 7.45 -3.04 13.21
C ILE A 159 8.12 -2.59 14.49
N ALA A 160 8.37 -1.29 14.62
CA ALA A 160 8.97 -0.72 15.81
C ALA A 160 8.04 -0.90 17.02
N LEU A 161 8.62 -1.25 18.17
CA LEU A 161 7.93 -1.18 19.45
C LEU A 161 7.86 0.28 19.88
N LYS A 162 6.70 0.92 19.68
CA LYS A 162 6.38 2.20 20.33
C LYS A 162 6.20 1.93 21.82
N ASP A 163 7.15 2.32 22.66
CA ASP A 163 7.07 2.48 24.12
C ASP A 163 6.11 1.52 24.88
N ARG A 164 5.99 0.26 24.45
CA ARG A 164 5.62 -0.79 25.39
C ARG A 164 6.86 -0.92 26.23
N LYS A 165 6.86 -0.27 27.40
CA LYS A 165 7.60 -0.78 28.56
C LYS A 165 7.25 -2.25 28.62
N VAL A 166 8.07 -3.09 28.00
CA VAL A 166 7.98 -4.53 28.14
C VAL A 166 8.11 -4.71 29.64
N ASN A 167 7.06 -5.22 30.29
CA ASN A 167 7.15 -5.53 31.70
C ASN A 167 8.14 -6.69 31.80
N TRP A 168 9.41 -6.34 31.98
CA TRP A 168 10.52 -7.28 31.90
C TRP A 168 10.36 -8.39 32.94
N LYS A 169 9.64 -8.15 34.05
CA LYS A 169 9.29 -9.20 35.02
C LYS A 169 8.35 -10.27 34.46
N GLU A 170 7.51 -9.92 33.50
CA GLU A 170 6.56 -10.82 32.86
C GLU A 170 7.18 -11.51 31.65
N ALA A 171 7.95 -10.77 30.85
CA ALA A 171 8.72 -11.33 29.73
C ALA A 171 9.83 -12.28 30.22
N SER A 172 10.57 -11.92 31.27
CA SER A 172 11.58 -12.81 31.88
C SER A 172 10.97 -14.06 32.48
N LYS A 173 9.77 -14.00 33.06
CA LYS A 173 9.02 -15.20 33.46
C LYS A 173 8.71 -16.07 32.24
N LEU A 174 8.19 -15.52 31.16
CA LEU A 174 7.89 -16.32 29.96
C LEU A 174 9.16 -16.93 29.33
N ILE A 175 10.26 -16.19 29.28
CA ILE A 175 11.57 -16.68 28.81
C ILE A 175 12.13 -17.77 29.73
N PHE A 176 12.01 -17.60 31.05
CA PHE A 176 12.45 -18.59 32.04
C PHE A 176 11.71 -19.91 31.88
N TRP A 177 10.40 -19.88 31.62
CA TRP A 177 9.60 -21.10 31.40
C TRP A 177 9.89 -21.76 30.06
N ALA A 178 10.24 -21.00 29.02
CA ALA A 178 10.66 -21.53 27.72
C ALA A 178 12.10 -22.10 27.75
N SER A 179 12.94 -21.61 28.68
CA SER A 179 14.34 -22.02 28.83
C SER A 179 14.54 -23.14 29.86
N LEU A 180 13.51 -23.46 30.65
CA LEU A 180 13.52 -24.65 31.49
C LEU A 180 13.33 -25.88 30.59
N PRO A 181 14.27 -26.84 30.57
CA PRO A 181 14.02 -28.10 29.91
C PRO A 181 12.80 -28.74 30.58
N PHE A 182 11.82 -29.13 29.75
CA PHE A 182 10.78 -30.07 30.13
C PHE A 182 11.49 -31.35 30.63
N SER A 183 11.78 -31.40 31.92
CA SER A 183 12.20 -32.61 32.62
C SER A 183 11.10 -32.94 33.61
N ALA A 184 10.04 -33.52 33.06
CA ALA A 184 9.22 -34.40 33.87
C ALA A 184 10.11 -35.53 34.39
N SER A 185 10.07 -35.70 35.72
CA SER A 185 10.26 -36.97 36.44
C SER A 185 11.67 -37.39 36.88
N GLU A 186 11.81 -37.31 38.22
CA GLU A 186 12.41 -38.27 39.17
C GLU A 186 13.89 -38.21 39.62
N ARG A 187 13.99 -38.03 40.95
CA ARG A 187 15.04 -38.43 41.93
C ARG A 187 16.25 -37.53 42.17
N SER A 188 16.14 -36.78 43.27
CA SER A 188 17.12 -36.58 44.36
C SER A 188 18.61 -36.79 44.06
N VAL A 189 19.45 -35.76 44.23
CA VAL A 189 20.47 -35.61 45.30
C VAL A 189 21.01 -34.16 45.30
N GLY A 190 21.29 -33.59 46.47
CA GLY A 190 22.46 -32.70 46.65
C GLY A 190 22.24 -31.20 46.69
N PHE A 191 22.07 -30.67 47.90
CA PHE A 191 22.38 -29.30 48.30
C PHE A 191 23.90 -29.08 48.15
N ASP A 192 24.38 -28.05 47.43
CA ASP A 192 24.95 -26.82 48.00
C ASP A 192 25.77 -25.99 46.97
N LEU A 193 25.59 -24.66 47.07
CA LEU A 193 26.49 -23.56 46.71
C LEU A 193 27.41 -23.66 45.47
N ILE A 194 26.89 -23.24 44.32
CA ILE A 194 27.63 -22.46 43.31
C ILE A 194 26.72 -21.28 43.00
N GLY A 195 26.97 -20.06 43.45
CA GLY A 195 28.21 -19.31 43.34
C GLY A 195 27.81 -17.99 42.68
N LEU A 196 28.30 -16.88 43.23
CA LEU A 196 28.00 -15.48 42.90
C LEU A 196 28.20 -15.04 41.42
N GLY A 197 28.27 -15.95 40.45
CA GLY A 197 28.34 -15.65 39.01
C GLY A 197 26.99 -15.24 38.39
N GLN A 198 25.87 -15.49 39.08
CA GLN A 198 24.54 -15.29 38.50
C GLN A 198 24.03 -13.84 38.57
N LEU A 199 24.74 -12.91 39.23
CA LEU A 199 24.36 -11.48 39.21
C LEU A 199 25.02 -10.70 38.06
N GLY A 200 26.18 -11.17 37.58
CA GLY A 200 26.89 -10.57 36.44
C GLY A 200 26.20 -10.89 35.11
N THR A 201 25.58 -12.07 34.99
CA THR A 201 24.88 -12.49 33.78
C THR A 201 23.57 -11.74 33.56
N TRP A 202 22.87 -11.29 34.61
CA TRP A 202 21.58 -10.59 34.45
C TRP A 202 21.72 -9.15 33.94
N VAL A 203 22.77 -8.43 34.36
CA VAL A 203 23.06 -7.08 33.86
C VAL A 203 23.54 -7.11 32.42
N GLU A 204 24.32 -8.14 32.04
CA GLU A 204 24.75 -8.35 30.66
C GLU A 204 23.63 -8.91 29.75
N PHE A 205 22.59 -9.50 30.34
CA PHE A 205 21.41 -10.01 29.63
C PHE A 205 20.34 -8.92 29.41
N GLU A 206 20.22 -7.96 30.35
CA GLU A 206 19.44 -6.73 30.14
C GLU A 206 19.96 -5.91 28.95
N ASP A 207 21.29 -5.85 28.77
CA ASP A 207 21.92 -5.14 27.65
C ASP A 207 21.75 -5.86 26.29
N ARG A 208 21.38 -7.15 26.29
CA ARG A 208 21.31 -8.01 25.09
C ARG A 208 19.90 -8.28 24.57
N ILE A 209 18.85 -7.89 25.30
CA ILE A 209 17.45 -8.14 24.88
C ILE A 209 16.63 -6.86 25.02
N GLU A 210 17.12 -5.76 24.47
CA GLU A 210 16.25 -4.66 24.10
C GLU A 210 15.52 -5.05 22.81
N VAL A 211 14.35 -5.68 22.94
CA VAL A 211 13.51 -5.99 21.78
C VAL A 211 13.02 -4.67 21.20
N THR A 212 13.67 -4.20 20.13
CA THR A 212 13.34 -2.93 19.47
C THR A 212 12.20 -3.06 18.46
N ASN A 213 11.91 -4.29 18.01
CA ASN A 213 10.95 -4.56 16.94
C ASN A 213 10.31 -5.96 17.05
N TYR A 214 9.20 -6.15 16.33
CA TYR A 214 8.54 -7.44 16.10
C TYR A 214 8.14 -7.59 14.62
N ARG A 215 7.65 -8.76 14.21
CA ARG A 215 7.35 -9.08 12.80
C ARG A 215 5.86 -8.93 12.50
N GLY A 216 5.54 -8.67 11.23
CA GLY A 216 4.16 -8.66 10.74
C GLY A 216 3.43 -9.98 10.98
N SER A 217 4.13 -11.11 10.95
CA SER A 217 3.60 -12.45 11.31
C SER A 217 2.94 -12.48 12.68
N ASP A 218 3.46 -11.69 13.63
CA ASP A 218 3.02 -11.70 15.02
C ASP A 218 1.66 -11.00 15.18
N ILE A 219 1.30 -10.12 14.23
CA ILE A 219 -0.04 -9.53 14.14
C ILE A 219 -0.95 -10.39 13.25
N LEU A 220 -0.44 -10.95 12.16
CA LEU A 220 -1.25 -11.75 11.23
C LEU A 220 -1.85 -13.00 11.88
N GLY A 221 -1.14 -13.61 12.83
CA GLY A 221 -1.65 -14.76 13.59
C GLY A 221 -2.85 -14.45 14.47
N THR A 222 -3.05 -13.19 14.90
CA THR A 222 -4.22 -12.82 15.72
C THR A 222 -5.48 -12.59 14.89
N PHE A 223 -5.36 -12.32 13.59
CA PHE A 223 -6.50 -12.14 12.68
C PHE A 223 -7.08 -13.47 12.17
N THR A 224 -6.35 -14.58 12.28
CA THR A 224 -6.81 -15.90 11.81
C THR A 224 -7.60 -16.69 12.86
N ASP A 225 -7.62 -16.23 14.12
CA ASP A 225 -8.32 -16.87 15.25
C ASP A 225 -9.63 -16.14 15.66
N SER A 226 -10.13 -15.21 14.83
CA SER A 226 -11.40 -14.48 15.04
C SER A 226 -12.41 -14.78 13.94
#